data_AF-A0A5Y1WDF9-F1
#
_entry.id   AF-A0A5Y1WDF9-F1
#
_cell.length_a   1.000
_cell.length_b   1.000
_cell.length_c   1.000
_cell.angle_alpha   90.00
_cell.angle_beta   90.00
_cell.angle_gamma   90.00
#
_symmetry.space_group_name_H-M   'P 1'
#
loop_
_entity.id
_entity.type
_entity.pdbx_description
1 polymer ?
#
loop_
_entity_poly.entity_id
_entity_poly.type
_entity_poly.pdbx_seq_one_letter_code
_entity_poly.pdbx_strand_id
1 'polypeptide(L)'
;MKKSDREVYEKTASWGILQSEWLRKCGRLLLQLLYRFVIGWAFFQLLAMIVAGVLLLGVLLFHPIIFVQTIVITERLNHASVDLWHMLKLCICHYGIIAGFIFMAGCTLNKSIRQVQRLSKKFGTQDFSSRP
;
A
#
# COMPACT_ATOMS: atom_id res chain seq x y z
N MET A 1 49.37 1.26 -27.45
CA MET A 1 48.05 1.28 -26.79
C MET A 1 47.83 2.69 -26.26
N LYS A 2 46.87 3.45 -26.82
CA LYS A 2 46.72 4.90 -26.57
C LYS A 2 46.14 5.13 -25.17
N LYS A 3 46.70 6.11 -24.47
CA LYS A 3 46.28 6.54 -23.12
C LYS A 3 44.78 6.90 -23.04
N SER A 4 44.19 7.32 -24.17
CA SER A 4 42.76 7.65 -24.30
C SER A 4 41.82 6.44 -24.15
N ASP A 5 42.22 5.26 -24.60
CA ASP A 5 41.35 4.06 -24.54
C ASP A 5 41.20 3.56 -23.10
N ARG A 6 42.21 3.82 -22.26
CA ARG A 6 42.21 3.44 -20.84
C ARG A 6 41.26 4.32 -20.01
N GLU A 7 41.22 5.62 -20.30
CA GLU A 7 40.30 6.56 -19.63
C GLU A 7 38.83 6.34 -20.02
N VAL A 8 38.57 5.95 -21.27
CA VAL A 8 37.22 5.59 -21.72
C VAL A 8 36.75 4.32 -21.02
N TYR A 9 37.62 3.32 -20.85
CA TYR A 9 37.31 2.08 -20.13
C TYR A 9 37.07 2.28 -18.63
N GLU A 10 37.82 3.15 -17.96
CA GLU A 10 37.58 3.50 -16.56
C GLU A 10 36.28 4.31 -16.37
N LYS A 11 35.94 5.18 -17.33
CA LYS A 11 34.66 5.89 -17.33
C LYS A 11 33.46 4.97 -17.56
N THR A 12 33.54 4.01 -18.48
CA THR A 12 32.44 3.04 -18.67
C THR A 12 32.32 2.06 -17.51
N ALA A 13 33.44 1.64 -16.90
CA ALA A 13 33.42 0.80 -15.69
C ALA A 13 32.79 1.55 -14.49
N SER A 14 33.17 2.81 -14.26
CA SER A 14 32.59 3.62 -13.19
C SER A 14 31.11 3.94 -13.41
N TRP A 15 30.69 4.17 -14.67
CA TRP A 15 29.28 4.31 -15.02
C TRP A 15 28.46 3.03 -14.75
N GLY A 16 29.00 1.86 -15.08
CA GLY A 16 28.38 0.58 -14.78
C GLY A 16 28.21 0.34 -13.27
N ILE A 17 29.22 0.72 -12.48
CA ILE A 17 29.16 0.63 -11.01
C ILE A 17 28.10 1.59 -10.46
N LEU A 18 28.08 2.85 -10.90
CA LEU A 18 27.07 3.83 -10.49
C LEU A 18 25.65 3.39 -10.86
N GLN A 19 25.45 2.84 -12.06
CA GLN A 19 24.17 2.33 -12.52
C GLN A 19 23.70 1.13 -11.67
N SER A 20 24.60 0.22 -11.33
CA SER A 20 24.29 -0.93 -10.46
C SER A 20 23.89 -0.48 -9.05
N GLU A 21 24.56 0.56 -8.52
CA GLU A 21 24.29 1.09 -7.20
C GLU A 21 22.98 1.90 -7.17
N TRP A 22 22.69 2.61 -8.25
CA TRP A 22 21.43 3.32 -8.45
C TRP A 22 20.26 2.33 -8.59
N LEU A 23 20.41 1.25 -9.37
CA LEU A 23 19.44 0.15 -9.44
C LEU A 23 19.21 -0.50 -8.08
N ARG A 24 20.27 -0.71 -7.29
CA ARG A 24 20.17 -1.29 -5.95
C ARG A 24 19.49 -0.36 -4.94
N LYS A 25 19.66 0.97 -5.06
CA LYS A 25 18.94 1.98 -4.27
C LYS A 25 17.49 2.10 -4.72
N CYS A 26 17.26 2.15 -6.03
CA CYS A 26 15.93 2.25 -6.63
C CYS A 26 15.10 1.00 -6.32
N GLY A 27 15.69 -0.20 -6.40
CA GLY A 27 15.06 -1.45 -6.02
C GLY A 27 14.68 -1.50 -4.54
N ARG A 28 15.52 -0.94 -3.64
CA ARG A 28 15.17 -0.80 -2.21
C ARG A 28 13.98 0.15 -1.99
N LEU A 29 13.92 1.26 -2.71
CA LEU A 29 12.79 2.18 -2.65
C LEU A 29 11.52 1.54 -3.20
N LEU A 30 11.62 0.86 -4.35
CA LEU A 30 10.53 0.13 -4.97
C LEU A 30 9.99 -0.96 -4.03
N LEU A 31 10.89 -1.73 -3.40
CA LEU A 31 10.50 -2.76 -2.43
C LEU A 31 9.77 -2.15 -1.22
N GLN A 32 10.23 -1.00 -0.73
CA GLN A 32 9.60 -0.32 0.39
C GLN A 32 8.22 0.26 0.02
N LEU A 33 8.06 0.73 -1.23
CA LEU A 33 6.79 1.18 -1.79
C LEU A 33 5.81 0.02 -1.96
N LEU A 34 6.28 -1.10 -2.52
CA LEU A 34 5.51 -2.33 -2.69
C LEU A 34 5.05 -2.88 -1.33
N TYR A 35 5.92 -2.89 -0.33
CA TYR A 35 5.60 -3.33 1.02
C TYR A 35 4.47 -2.49 1.65
N ARG A 36 4.53 -1.16 1.50
CA ARG A 36 3.47 -0.25 1.98
C ARG A 36 2.15 -0.47 1.26
N PHE A 37 2.21 -0.69 -0.04
CA PHE A 37 1.05 -1.01 -0.85
C PHE A 37 0.39 -2.31 -0.36
N VAL A 38 1.17 -3.39 -0.18
CA VAL A 38 0.68 -4.68 0.30
C VAL A 38 0.04 -4.58 1.68
N ILE A 39 0.63 -3.78 2.60
CA ILE A 39 0.01 -3.53 3.91
C ILE A 39 -1.34 -2.83 3.76
N GLY A 40 -1.42 -1.76 2.97
CA GLY A 40 -2.67 -1.02 2.77
C GLY A 40 -3.76 -1.87 2.12
N TRP A 41 -3.37 -2.68 1.14
CA TRP A 41 -4.22 -3.65 0.47
C TRP A 41 -4.77 -4.69 1.46
N ALA A 42 -3.89 -5.35 2.23
CA ALA A 42 -4.28 -6.36 3.21
C ALA A 42 -5.16 -5.78 4.34
N PHE A 43 -4.85 -4.57 4.81
CA PHE A 43 -5.66 -3.88 5.81
C PHE A 43 -7.08 -3.60 5.30
N PHE A 44 -7.21 -3.15 4.06
CA PHE A 44 -8.51 -2.90 3.46
C PHE A 44 -9.33 -4.18 3.30
N GLN A 45 -8.70 -5.30 2.92
CA GLN A 45 -9.39 -6.60 2.88
C GLN A 45 -9.88 -7.06 4.24
N LEU A 46 -9.05 -6.91 5.29
CA LEU A 46 -9.49 -7.23 6.66
C LEU A 46 -10.68 -6.38 7.07
N LEU A 47 -10.65 -5.08 6.78
CA LEU A 47 -11.75 -4.17 7.07
C LEU A 47 -13.03 -4.59 6.31
N ALA A 48 -12.91 -4.90 5.02
CA ALA A 48 -14.04 -5.34 4.21
C ALA A 48 -14.65 -6.65 4.74
N MET A 49 -13.81 -7.61 5.14
CA MET A 49 -14.24 -8.87 5.76
C MET A 49 -14.96 -8.65 7.09
N ILE A 50 -14.46 -7.75 7.94
CA ILE A 50 -15.10 -7.40 9.21
C ILE A 50 -16.47 -6.77 8.95
N VAL A 51 -16.57 -5.79 8.05
CA VAL A 51 -17.84 -5.13 7.71
C VAL A 51 -18.84 -6.14 7.15
N ALA A 52 -18.42 -7.01 6.23
CA ALA A 52 -19.27 -8.07 5.69
C ALA A 52 -19.75 -9.03 6.79
N GLY A 53 -18.85 -9.42 7.71
CA GLY A 53 -19.20 -10.27 8.85
C GLY A 53 -20.20 -9.63 9.80
N VAL A 54 -20.05 -8.34 10.11
CA VAL A 54 -20.99 -7.60 10.96
C VAL A 54 -22.35 -7.47 10.29
N LEU A 55 -22.39 -7.19 8.97
CA LEU A 55 -23.65 -7.16 8.22
C LEU A 55 -24.35 -8.52 8.22
N LEU A 56 -23.60 -9.61 8.02
CA LEU A 56 -24.13 -10.97 8.06
C LEU A 56 -24.69 -11.32 9.45
N LEU A 57 -23.97 -10.93 10.51
CA LEU A 57 -24.42 -11.10 11.89
C LEU A 57 -25.69 -10.30 12.18
N GLY A 58 -25.80 -9.08 11.64
CA GLY A 58 -27.02 -8.28 11.70
C GLY A 58 -28.20 -8.99 11.04
N VAL A 59 -28.02 -9.52 9.83
CA VAL A 59 -29.08 -10.27 9.13
C VAL A 59 -29.49 -11.51 9.94
N LEU A 60 -28.54 -12.22 10.54
CA LEU A 60 -28.83 -13.37 11.40
C LEU A 60 -29.69 -12.98 12.62
N LEU A 61 -29.35 -11.86 13.28
CA LEU A 61 -30.05 -11.39 14.48
C LEU A 61 -31.44 -10.84 14.19
N PHE A 62 -31.60 -10.07 13.11
CA PHE A 62 -32.87 -9.39 12.79
C PHE A 62 -33.79 -10.20 11.87
N HIS A 63 -33.24 -11.12 11.06
CA HIS A 63 -33.99 -11.93 10.08
C HIS A 63 -33.54 -13.40 10.04
N PRO A 64 -33.67 -14.15 11.16
CA PRO A 64 -33.20 -15.53 11.25
C PRO A 64 -33.89 -16.47 10.25
N ILE A 65 -35.17 -16.23 9.94
CA ILE A 65 -35.94 -17.06 9.00
C ILE A 65 -35.38 -16.98 7.58
N ILE A 66 -35.04 -15.77 7.11
CA ILE A 66 -34.47 -15.54 5.78
C ILE A 66 -33.08 -16.17 5.67
N PHE A 67 -32.29 -16.06 6.75
CA PHE A 67 -30.97 -16.66 6.82
C PHE A 67 -31.03 -18.19 6.74
N VAL A 68 -31.88 -18.84 7.55
CA VAL A 68 -32.07 -20.30 7.52
C VAL A 68 -32.59 -20.77 6.17
N GLN A 69 -33.57 -20.08 5.59
CA GLN A 69 -34.12 -20.44 4.29
C GLN A 69 -33.08 -20.36 3.16
N THR A 70 -32.17 -19.39 3.23
CA THR A 70 -31.06 -19.24 2.27
C THR A 70 -30.04 -20.38 2.39
N ILE A 71 -29.81 -20.90 3.60
CA ILE A 71 -28.89 -22.02 3.84
C ILE A 71 -29.52 -23.37 3.47
N VAL A 72 -30.80 -23.56 3.79
CA VAL A 72 -31.52 -24.82 3.54
C VAL A 72 -31.72 -25.05 2.03
N ILE A 73 -31.91 -23.99 1.25
CA ILE A 73 -32.07 -24.09 -0.20
C ILE A 73 -30.68 -24.01 -0.84
N THR A 74 -30.10 -25.17 -1.17
CA THR A 74 -28.76 -25.29 -1.79
C THR A 74 -28.58 -24.46 -3.05
N GLU A 75 -29.63 -24.29 -3.86
CA GLU A 75 -29.59 -23.46 -5.07
C GLU A 75 -29.45 -21.96 -4.75
N ARG A 76 -30.15 -21.47 -3.72
CA ARG A 76 -30.05 -20.09 -3.22
C ARG A 76 -28.69 -19.84 -2.58
N LEU A 77 -28.18 -20.81 -1.83
CA LEU A 77 -26.84 -20.76 -1.25
C LEU A 77 -25.76 -20.70 -2.34
N ASN A 78 -25.91 -21.48 -3.41
CA ASN A 78 -24.97 -21.50 -4.53
C ASN A 78 -24.98 -20.18 -5.31
N HIS A 79 -26.15 -19.60 -5.57
CA HIS A 79 -26.24 -18.27 -6.17
C HIS A 79 -25.62 -17.20 -5.26
N ALA A 80 -25.94 -17.22 -3.97
CA ALA A 80 -25.37 -16.28 -3.01
C ALA A 80 -23.85 -16.40 -2.89
N SER A 81 -23.30 -17.61 -2.94
CA SER A 81 -21.85 -17.84 -2.86
C SER A 81 -21.11 -17.36 -4.11
N VAL A 82 -21.70 -17.55 -5.30
CA VAL A 82 -21.18 -17.02 -6.56
C VAL A 82 -21.19 -15.50 -6.57
N ASP A 83 -22.28 -14.87 -6.13
CA ASP A 83 -22.36 -13.42 -6.02
C ASP A 83 -21.36 -12.87 -4.99
N LEU A 84 -21.23 -13.53 -3.84
CA LEU A 84 -20.24 -13.17 -2.82
C LEU A 84 -18.81 -13.27 -3.38
N TRP A 85 -18.55 -14.31 -4.18
CA TRP A 85 -17.26 -14.52 -4.83
C TRP A 85 -16.95 -13.44 -5.86
N HIS A 86 -17.93 -13.04 -6.67
CA HIS A 86 -17.78 -11.93 -7.62
C HIS A 86 -17.52 -10.61 -6.89
N MET A 87 -18.26 -10.34 -5.82
CA MET A 87 -18.05 -9.17 -4.97
C MET A 87 -16.68 -9.18 -4.28
N LEU A 88 -16.23 -10.33 -3.78
CA LEU A 88 -14.88 -10.50 -3.23
C LEU A 88 -13.82 -10.25 -4.29
N LYS A 89 -13.96 -10.81 -5.50
CA LYS A 89 -13.04 -10.52 -6.61
C LYS A 89 -12.96 -9.03 -6.93
N LEU A 90 -14.11 -8.35 -7.02
CA LEU A 90 -14.15 -6.90 -7.26
C LEU A 90 -13.49 -6.12 -6.12
N CYS A 91 -13.76 -6.50 -4.87
CA CYS A 91 -13.18 -5.89 -3.68
C CYS A 91 -11.65 -6.09 -3.62
N ILE A 92 -11.16 -7.27 -3.97
CA ILE A 92 -9.74 -7.62 -3.93
C ILE A 92 -8.97 -6.95 -5.08
N CYS A 93 -9.51 -7.03 -6.29
CA CYS A 93 -8.82 -6.59 -7.50
C CYS A 93 -8.93 -5.10 -7.77
N HIS A 94 -10.08 -4.46 -7.55
CA HIS A 94 -10.25 -3.05 -7.91
C HIS A 94 -10.11 -2.17 -6.68
N TYR A 95 -10.99 -2.38 -5.70
CA TYR A 95 -11.01 -1.53 -4.50
C TYR A 95 -9.79 -1.73 -3.61
N GLY A 96 -9.29 -2.96 -3.50
CA GLY A 96 -8.06 -3.26 -2.77
C GLY A 96 -6.85 -2.56 -3.39
N ILE A 97 -6.72 -2.60 -4.72
CA ILE A 97 -5.61 -1.94 -5.41
C ILE A 97 -5.69 -0.42 -5.20
N ILE A 98 -6.86 0.18 -5.36
CA ILE A 98 -7.08 1.61 -5.13
C ILE A 98 -6.74 1.97 -3.67
N ALA A 99 -7.22 1.19 -2.70
CA ALA A 99 -6.93 1.40 -1.27
C ALA A 99 -5.44 1.29 -0.95
N GLY A 100 -4.72 0.33 -1.58
CA GLY A 100 -3.27 0.21 -1.46
C GLY A 100 -2.54 1.47 -1.94
N PHE A 101 -2.96 2.07 -3.06
CA PHE A 101 -2.42 3.34 -3.54
C PHE A 101 -2.74 4.51 -2.63
N ILE A 102 -3.98 4.61 -2.13
CA ILE A 102 -4.38 5.66 -1.19
C ILE A 102 -3.56 5.56 0.10
N PHE A 103 -3.38 4.36 0.64
CA PHE A 103 -2.58 4.13 1.85
C PHE A 103 -1.11 4.50 1.64
N MET A 104 -0.55 4.16 0.48
CA MET A 104 0.80 4.52 0.07
C MET A 104 0.96 6.05 -0.05
N ALA A 105 -0.01 6.74 -0.66
CA ALA A 105 -0.04 8.19 -0.76
C ALA A 105 -0.14 8.85 0.64
N GLY A 106 -1.05 8.38 1.49
CA GLY A 106 -1.19 8.84 2.87
C GLY A 106 0.08 8.64 3.70
N CYS A 107 0.76 7.49 3.55
CA CYS A 107 2.05 7.23 4.20
C CYS A 107 3.19 8.14 3.70
N THR A 108 3.08 8.66 2.47
CA THR A 108 4.07 9.56 1.88
C THR A 108 3.83 10.99 2.35
N LEU A 109 2.56 11.43 2.38
CA LEU A 109 2.14 12.71 2.94
C LEU A 109 2.45 12.82 4.44
N ASN A 110 2.20 11.77 5.22
CA ASN A 110 2.55 11.76 6.64
C ASN A 110 4.07 11.91 6.87
N LYS A 111 4.88 11.30 5.99
CA LYS A 111 6.34 11.49 6.01
C LYS A 111 6.73 12.93 5.68
N SER A 112 6.16 13.54 4.64
CA SER A 112 6.48 14.92 4.27
C SER A 112 6.06 15.91 5.36
N ILE A 113 4.87 15.76 5.94
CA ILE A 113 4.40 16.58 7.06
C ILE A 113 5.33 16.45 8.27
N ARG A 114 5.74 15.22 8.62
CA ARG A 114 6.68 15.00 9.74
C ARG A 114 8.06 15.61 9.47
N GLN A 115 8.52 15.61 8.21
CA GLN A 115 9.76 16.29 7.83
C GLN A 115 9.63 17.81 7.94
N VAL A 116 8.53 18.38 7.47
CA VAL A 116 8.23 19.82 7.61
C VAL A 116 8.16 20.21 9.09
N GLN A 117 7.49 19.42 9.93
CA GLN A 117 7.44 19.67 11.38
C GLN A 117 8.82 19.60 12.04
N ARG A 118 9.68 18.65 11.64
CA ARG A 118 11.06 18.57 12.17
C ARG A 118 11.92 19.74 11.71
N LEU A 119 11.77 20.18 10.47
CA LEU A 119 12.47 21.35 9.93
C LEU A 119 11.97 22.62 10.62
N SER A 120 10.66 22.81 10.73
CA SER A 120 10.05 23.91 11.48
C SER A 120 10.52 23.96 12.93
N LYS A 121 10.63 22.81 13.62
CA LYS A 121 11.20 22.76 14.97
C LYS A 121 12.69 23.14 14.98
N LYS A 122 13.48 22.67 14.00
CA LYS A 122 14.92 22.96 13.93
C LYS A 122 15.21 24.44 13.62
N PHE A 123 14.48 25.05 12.69
CA PHE A 123 14.62 26.46 12.33
C PHE A 123 13.96 27.40 13.36
N GLY A 124 12.80 27.02 13.92
CA GLY A 124 12.19 27.77 15.01
C GLY A 124 13.04 27.79 16.28
N THR A 125 13.88 26.79 16.52
CA THR A 125 14.85 26.81 17.64
C THR A 125 16.06 27.71 17.33
N GLN A 126 16.40 27.92 16.05
CA GLN A 126 17.49 28.83 15.66
C GLN A 126 17.09 30.30 15.79
N ASP A 127 15.83 30.67 15.52
CA ASP A 127 15.33 32.06 15.67
C ASP A 127 15.30 32.57 17.13
N PHE A 128 15.31 31.68 18.12
CA PHE A 128 15.42 32.07 19.54
C PHE A 128 16.86 32.08 20.08
N SER A 129 17.82 31.49 19.37
CA SER A 129 19.23 31.45 19.76
C SER A 129 20.06 32.59 19.18
N SER A 130 19.51 33.37 18.24
CA SER A 130 20.15 34.51 17.57
C SER A 130 19.61 35.87 18.04
N ARG A 131 18.81 35.91 19.10
CA ARG A 131 18.56 37.16 19.82
C ARG A 131 19.69 37.36 20.86
N PRO A 132 20.44 38.47 20.78
CA PRO A 132 21.49 38.79 21.75
C PRO A 132 20.93 39.03 23.16
#